data_AF-A0A7K4VBW4-F1
#
_entry.id   AF-A0A7K4VBW4-F1
#
_cell.length_a   1.000
_cell.length_b   1.000
_cell.length_c   1.000
_cell.angle_alpha   90.00
_cell.angle_beta   90.00
_cell.angle_gamma   90.00
#
_symmetry.space_group_name_H-M   'P 1'
#
loop_
_entity.id
_entity.type
_entity.pdbx_description
1 polymer ?
#
loop_
_entity_poly.entity_id
_entity_poly.type
_entity_poly.pdbx_seq_one_letter_code
_entity_poly.pdbx_strand_id
1 'polypeptide(L)'
;GPTEGLGKIIQRFPQKDWEDTPFPQGIELFCQPGGWQLSKERKQPTFFVVVLTDIDSERHYCSCLTFYEAEINLQVRDLQQGTEMQEQGTKEIEGEEESGLIQPAEVFAPKSLVLVSRLDYPEIFR
;
A
#
# COMPACT_ATOMS: atom_id res chain seq x y z
N GLY A 1 4.58 14.76 -2.18
CA GLY A 1 3.35 15.62 -2.18
C GLY A 1 2.51 15.37 -0.94
N PRO A 2 1.47 16.18 -0.63
CA PRO A 2 0.76 16.17 0.66
C PRO A 2 0.03 14.87 1.05
N THR A 3 0.04 13.85 0.18
CA THR A 3 -0.51 12.51 0.39
C THR A 3 0.56 11.42 0.56
N GLU A 4 1.85 11.76 0.46
CA GLU A 4 2.93 10.82 0.79
C GLU A 4 2.82 10.48 2.29
N GLY A 5 2.69 9.19 2.62
CA GLY A 5 2.58 8.73 4.00
C GLY A 5 1.17 8.49 4.51
N LEU A 6 0.12 8.70 3.70
CA LEU A 6 -1.26 8.38 4.08
C LEU A 6 -1.72 7.07 3.43
N GLY A 7 -2.28 6.18 4.24
CA GLY A 7 -2.90 4.95 3.76
C GLY A 7 -4.15 5.25 2.93
N LYS A 8 -4.49 4.32 2.04
CA LYS A 8 -5.71 4.39 1.24
C LYS A 8 -6.37 3.03 1.18
N ILE A 9 -7.69 3.00 1.34
CA ILE A 9 -8.49 1.80 1.09
C ILE A 9 -8.53 1.53 -0.42
N ILE A 10 -7.88 0.44 -0.84
CA ILE A 10 -7.85 -0.02 -2.24
C ILE A 10 -9.12 -0.79 -2.56
N GLN A 11 -9.51 -1.69 -1.66
CA GLN A 11 -10.67 -2.55 -1.80
C GLN A 11 -11.21 -2.87 -0.41
N ARG A 12 -12.54 -2.99 -0.31
CA ARG A 12 -13.21 -3.45 0.91
C ARG A 12 -14.37 -4.37 0.57
N PHE A 13 -14.70 -5.23 1.52
CA PHE A 13 -15.92 -6.02 1.54
C PHE A 13 -16.51 -5.99 2.96
N PRO A 14 -17.83 -5.79 3.12
CA PRO A 14 -18.78 -5.39 2.09
C PRO A 14 -18.48 -3.99 1.50
N GLN A 15 -18.94 -3.72 0.28
CA GLN A 15 -18.72 -2.42 -0.39
C GLN A 15 -19.57 -1.28 0.20
N LYS A 16 -20.69 -1.62 0.82
CA LYS A 16 -21.57 -0.68 1.53
C LYS A 16 -21.54 -0.97 3.01
N ASP A 17 -21.82 0.04 3.80
CA ASP A 17 -21.95 -0.12 5.25
C ASP A 17 -23.34 -0.67 5.55
N TRP A 18 -23.41 -1.52 6.57
CA TRP A 18 -24.65 -2.07 7.10
C TRP A 18 -24.79 -1.59 8.53
N GLU A 19 -26.02 -1.41 9.01
CA GLU A 19 -26.28 -0.86 10.35
C GLU A 19 -25.56 -1.64 11.45
N ASP A 20 -25.56 -2.98 11.36
CA ASP A 20 -24.92 -3.86 12.36
C ASP A 20 -23.41 -4.03 12.15
N THR A 21 -22.88 -3.67 10.98
CA THR A 21 -21.48 -3.87 10.60
C THR A 21 -20.94 -2.67 9.80
N PRO A 22 -20.84 -1.49 10.44
CA PRO A 22 -20.28 -0.31 9.79
C PRO A 22 -18.79 -0.51 9.50
N PHE A 23 -18.28 0.16 8.47
CA PHE A 23 -16.86 0.16 8.16
C PHE A 23 -16.09 1.01 9.19
N PRO A 24 -15.02 0.50 9.83
CA PRO A 24 -14.24 1.28 10.78
C PRO A 24 -13.53 2.44 10.07
N GLN A 25 -13.93 3.68 10.37
CA GLN A 25 -13.31 4.87 9.78
C GLN A 25 -11.86 5.01 10.21
N GLY A 26 -10.98 5.36 9.27
CA GLY A 26 -9.56 5.60 9.56
C GLY A 26 -8.75 4.34 9.86
N ILE A 27 -9.27 3.14 9.53
CA ILE A 27 -8.56 1.87 9.78
C ILE A 27 -7.14 1.87 9.17
N GLU A 28 -6.97 2.53 8.02
CA GLU A 28 -5.69 2.67 7.32
C GLU A 28 -4.60 3.35 8.16
N LEU A 29 -4.95 4.11 9.19
CA LEU A 29 -4.00 4.73 10.10
C LEU A 29 -3.31 3.69 11.00
N PHE A 30 -3.93 2.53 11.19
CA PHE A 30 -3.43 1.48 12.08
C PHE A 30 -2.86 0.27 11.34
N CYS A 31 -3.14 0.15 10.04
CA CYS A 31 -2.66 -0.98 9.23
C CYS A 31 -1.15 -0.96 8.96
N GLN A 32 -0.45 0.14 9.26
CA GLN A 32 1.01 0.28 9.16
C GLN A 32 1.58 0.93 10.42
N PRO A 33 2.02 0.15 11.44
CA PRO A 33 2.59 0.72 12.65
C PRO A 33 3.90 1.49 12.41
N GLY A 34 4.63 1.16 11.34
CA GLY A 34 5.81 1.91 10.89
C GLY A 34 5.49 3.11 9.98
N GLY A 35 4.20 3.40 9.74
CA GLY A 35 3.75 4.38 8.75
C GLY A 35 3.82 3.88 7.31
N TRP A 36 3.19 4.63 6.41
CA TRP A 36 3.11 4.30 4.98
C TRP A 36 4.33 4.82 4.22
N GLN A 37 5.46 4.13 4.36
CA GLN A 37 6.72 4.53 3.75
C GLN A 37 7.22 3.51 2.73
N LEU A 38 7.78 4.00 1.62
CA LEU A 38 8.45 3.15 0.64
C LEU A 38 9.72 2.53 1.25
N SER A 39 9.99 1.28 0.91
CA SER A 39 11.20 0.55 1.29
C SER A 39 12.07 0.31 0.06
N LYS A 40 13.39 0.50 0.20
CA LYS A 40 14.36 0.06 -0.83
C LYS A 40 14.75 -1.42 -0.67
N GLU A 41 14.43 -2.00 0.49
CA GLU A 41 14.70 -3.40 0.80
C GLU A 41 13.44 -4.25 0.72
N ARG A 42 13.59 -5.51 0.31
CA ARG A 42 12.52 -6.50 0.40
C ARG A 42 12.33 -6.92 1.85
N LYS A 43 11.16 -6.63 2.41
CA LYS A 43 10.78 -7.02 3.78
C LYS A 43 9.88 -8.26 3.75
N GLN A 44 10.07 -9.14 4.72
CA GLN A 44 9.18 -10.28 4.95
C GLN A 44 7.77 -9.77 5.33
N PRO A 45 6.69 -10.45 4.90
CA PRO A 45 5.35 -10.15 5.37
C PRO A 45 5.28 -10.24 6.89
N THR A 46 4.49 -9.35 7.49
CA THR A 46 4.33 -9.27 8.95
C THR A 46 2.86 -9.34 9.31
N PHE A 47 2.53 -10.27 10.21
CA PHE A 47 1.21 -10.39 10.80
C PHE A 47 1.18 -9.74 12.18
N PHE A 48 0.14 -8.96 12.46
CA PHE A 48 -0.11 -8.39 13.77
C PHE A 48 -1.60 -8.08 13.94
N VAL A 49 -2.01 -7.81 15.17
CA VAL A 49 -3.39 -7.48 15.52
C VAL A 49 -3.44 -6.08 16.09
N VAL A 50 -4.35 -5.27 15.58
CA VAL A 50 -4.75 -3.99 16.16
C VAL A 50 -6.11 -4.15 16.80
N VAL A 51 -6.35 -3.49 17.94
CA VAL A 51 -7.66 -3.44 18.57
C VAL A 51 -8.19 -2.02 18.53
N LEU A 52 -9.28 -1.80 17.80
CA LEU A 52 -10.02 -0.54 17.80
C LEU A 52 -11.14 -0.65 18.84
N THR A 53 -11.32 0.39 19.65
CA THR A 53 -12.40 0.46 20.65
C THR A 53 -13.35 1.59 20.26
N ASP A 54 -14.64 1.30 20.21
CA ASP A 54 -15.66 2.29 19.85
C ASP A 54 -16.18 3.08 21.07
N ILE A 55 -17.18 3.93 20.85
CA ILE A 55 -17.80 4.76 21.89
C ILE A 55 -18.62 3.95 22.90
N ASP A 56 -19.10 2.78 22.49
CA ASP A 56 -19.87 1.85 23.33
C ASP A 56 -18.94 0.89 24.10
N SER A 57 -17.63 1.06 23.98
CA SER A 57 -16.57 0.22 24.58
C SER A 57 -16.44 -1.18 23.99
N GLU A 58 -17.04 -1.42 22.82
CA GLU A 58 -16.87 -2.67 22.08
C GLU A 58 -15.50 -2.71 21.39
N ARG A 59 -14.95 -3.93 21.30
CA ARG A 59 -13.62 -4.17 20.72
C ARG A 59 -13.73 -4.75 19.32
N HIS A 60 -13.03 -4.13 18.38
CA HIS A 60 -12.85 -4.62 17.01
C HIS A 60 -11.41 -5.06 16.81
N TYR A 61 -11.22 -6.36 16.67
CA TYR A 61 -9.93 -6.99 16.40
C TYR A 61 -9.66 -6.94 14.89
N CYS A 62 -8.62 -6.22 14.51
CA CYS A 62 -8.15 -6.05 13.15
C CYS A 62 -6.90 -6.93 12.96
N SER A 63 -7.09 -8.09 12.32
CA SER A 63 -5.99 -8.97 11.91
C SER A 63 -5.37 -8.40 10.64
N CYS A 64 -4.12 -7.95 10.74
CA CYS A 64 -3.41 -7.23 9.68
C CYS A 64 -2.27 -8.09 9.14
N LEU A 65 -2.34 -8.44 7.85
CA LEU A 65 -1.22 -9.01 7.11
C LEU A 65 -0.62 -7.92 6.22
N THR A 66 0.57 -7.44 6.61
CA THR A 66 1.33 -6.46 5.83
C THR A 66 2.34 -7.15 4.94
N PHE A 67 2.41 -6.74 3.68
CA PHE A 67 3.39 -7.19 2.69
C PHE A 67 3.85 -6.01 1.83
N TYR A 68 4.91 -6.20 1.06
CA TYR A 68 5.54 -5.13 0.28
C TYR A 68 5.51 -5.51 -1.20
N GLU A 69 4.88 -4.66 -2.02
CA GLU A 69 4.80 -4.86 -3.47
C GLU A 69 5.70 -3.87 -4.21
N ALA A 70 6.24 -4.32 -5.34
CA ALA A 70 7.05 -3.50 -6.22
C ALA A 70 6.25 -2.32 -6.78
N GLU A 71 6.73 -1.09 -6.59
CA GLU A 71 6.10 0.10 -7.15
C GLU A 71 6.77 0.45 -8.49
N ILE A 72 6.33 -0.21 -9.56
CA ILE A 72 6.92 -0.10 -10.91
C ILE A 72 6.60 1.27 -11.54
N ASN A 73 5.44 1.85 -11.24
CA ASN A 73 4.99 3.11 -11.83
C ASN A 73 5.83 4.33 -11.41
N LEU A 74 6.46 4.30 -10.23
CA LEU A 74 7.36 5.36 -9.79
C LEU A 74 8.72 5.28 -10.51
N GLN A 75 9.25 4.08 -10.73
CA GLN A 75 10.53 3.89 -11.42
C GLN A 75 10.49 4.41 -12.86
N VAL A 76 9.39 4.20 -13.57
CA VAL A 76 9.22 4.72 -14.95
C VAL A 76 9.27 6.25 -14.98
N ARG A 77 8.76 6.94 -13.94
CA ARG A 77 8.80 8.41 -13.86
C ARG A 77 10.18 8.95 -13.55
N ASP A 78 10.93 8.29 -12.66
CA ASP A 78 12.32 8.68 -12.34
C ASP A 78 13.25 8.46 -13.54
N LEU A 79 13.04 7.39 -14.32
CA LEU A 79 13.74 7.15 -15.57
C LEU A 79 13.46 8.24 -16.61
N GLN A 80 12.21 8.66 -16.78
CA GLN A 80 11.85 9.72 -17.74
C GLN A 80 12.45 11.08 -17.38
N GLN A 81 12.52 11.45 -16.09
CA GLN A 81 13.18 12.69 -15.65
C GLN A 81 14.71 12.66 -15.80
N GLY A 82 15.33 11.49 -15.73
CA GLY A 82 16.78 11.33 -15.94
C GLY A 82 17.22 11.57 -17.38
N THR A 83 16.35 11.31 -18.36
CA THR A 83 16.65 11.47 -19.79
C THR A 83 16.49 12.92 -20.26
N GLU A 84 15.56 13.69 -19.68
CA GLU A 84 15.27 15.07 -20.11
C GLU A 84 16.40 16.08 -19.82
N MET A 85 17.34 15.77 -18.91
CA MET A 85 18.48 16.66 -18.61
C MET A 85 19.64 16.58 -19.61
N GLN A 86 19.63 15.66 -20.59
CA GLN A 86 20.72 15.51 -21.56
C GLN A 86 20.42 15.91 -23.00
N GLU A 87 19.18 16.28 -23.35
CA GLU A 87 18.82 16.59 -24.74
C GLU A 87 18.43 18.06 -24.97
N GLN A 88 19.37 18.97 -24.69
CA GLN A 88 19.45 20.21 -25.49
C GLN A 88 20.34 19.95 -26.70
N GLY A 89 19.82 19.24 -27.70
CA GLY A 89 20.55 18.97 -28.92
C GLY A 89 19.75 18.19 -29.95
N THR A 90 19.06 18.92 -30.82
CA THR A 90 18.57 18.52 -32.16
C THR A 90 17.45 17.47 -32.26
N LYS A 91 16.36 17.91 -32.90
CA LYS A 91 15.30 17.09 -33.52
C LYS A 91 15.90 15.98 -34.38
N GLU A 92 15.35 14.77 -34.29
CA GLU A 92 14.71 14.04 -35.40
C GLU A 92 14.10 12.72 -34.89
N ILE A 93 12.99 12.33 -35.52
CA ILE A 93 12.15 11.18 -35.20
C ILE A 93 12.82 9.95 -35.80
N GLU A 94 13.10 8.90 -35.02
CA GLU A 94 13.12 7.50 -35.51
C GLU A 94 13.24 6.51 -34.35
N GLY A 95 12.66 5.33 -34.54
CA GLY A 95 12.21 4.42 -33.49
C GLY A 95 13.32 3.89 -32.56
N GLU A 96 12.95 3.73 -31.30
CA GLU A 96 13.70 2.90 -30.36
C GLU A 96 12.83 1.72 -29.94
N GLU A 97 13.31 0.54 -30.30
CA GLU A 97 12.81 -0.75 -29.88
C GLU A 97 12.69 -0.77 -28.36
N GLU A 98 11.46 -0.86 -27.85
CA GLU A 98 11.17 -1.05 -26.43
C GLU A 98 11.87 -2.33 -25.99
N SER A 99 13.05 -2.17 -25.37
CA SER A 99 13.76 -3.22 -24.66
C SER A 99 12.75 -3.92 -23.75
N GLY A 100 12.29 -5.11 -24.15
CA GLY A 100 11.27 -5.92 -23.45
C GLY A 100 11.72 -6.47 -22.10
N LEU A 101 12.67 -5.81 -21.44
CA LEU A 101 13.19 -6.13 -20.12
C LEU A 101 12.56 -5.15 -19.11
N ILE A 102 11.58 -5.67 -18.35
CA ILE A 102 11.02 -4.97 -17.20
C ILE A 102 12.17 -4.72 -16.22
N GLN A 103 12.50 -3.45 -15.97
CA GLN A 103 13.56 -3.10 -15.02
C GLN A 103 13.19 -3.63 -13.62
N PRO A 104 14.16 -4.18 -12.85
CA PRO A 104 13.91 -4.64 -11.50
C PRO A 104 13.40 -3.52 -10.60
N ALA A 105 12.43 -3.81 -9.76
CA ALA A 105 11.89 -2.81 -8.87
C ALA A 105 12.90 -2.35 -7.80
N GLU A 106 13.14 -1.05 -7.74
CA GLU A 106 14.04 -0.38 -6.78
C GLU A 106 13.35 0.04 -5.47
N VAL A 107 12.01 0.18 -5.51
CA VAL A 107 11.20 0.59 -4.36
C VAL A 107 9.96 -0.29 -4.20
N PHE A 108 9.63 -0.57 -2.94
CA PHE A 108 8.50 -1.40 -2.55
C PHE A 108 7.56 -0.60 -1.64
N ALA A 109 6.27 -0.59 -1.97
CA ALA A 109 5.23 0.04 -1.17
C ALA A 109 4.59 -0.98 -0.22
N PRO A 110 4.36 -0.62 1.06
CA PRO A 110 3.63 -1.47 1.97
C PRO A 110 2.15 -1.52 1.58
N LYS A 111 1.57 -2.71 1.67
CA LYS A 111 0.13 -2.98 1.53
C LYS A 111 -0.30 -3.88 2.68
N SER A 112 -1.55 -3.72 3.10
CA SER A 112 -2.11 -4.51 4.20
C SER A 112 -3.44 -5.11 3.80
N LEU A 113 -3.58 -6.42 4.00
CA LEU A 113 -4.88 -7.07 4.05
C LEU A 113 -5.36 -7.06 5.49
N VAL A 114 -6.58 -6.60 5.73
CA VAL A 114 -7.13 -6.45 7.07
C VAL A 114 -8.49 -7.12 7.18
N LEU A 115 -8.63 -8.00 8.17
CA LEU A 115 -9.89 -8.60 8.56
C LEU A 115 -10.31 -8.01 9.91
N VAL A 116 -11.54 -7.51 9.97
CA VAL A 116 -12.11 -6.91 11.19
C VAL A 116 -13.15 -7.85 11.77
N SER A 117 -13.02 -8.16 13.06
CA SER A 117 -13.94 -9.06 13.77
C SER A 117 -14.20 -8.52 15.18
N ARG A 118 -15.39 -8.78 15.72
CA ARG A 118 -15.67 -8.59 17.16
C ARG A 118 -15.19 -9.77 18.02
N LEU A 119 -14.79 -10.87 17.38
CA LEU A 119 -14.34 -12.08 18.05
C LEU A 119 -12.81 -12.09 18.18
N ASP A 120 -12.33 -12.38 19.39
CA ASP A 120 -10.90 -12.50 19.71
C ASP A 120 -10.35 -13.89 19.35
N TYR A 121 -10.21 -14.13 18.04
CA TYR A 121 -9.64 -15.38 17.51
C TYR A 121 -8.51 -15.13 16.52
N PRO A 122 -7.41 -14.47 16.94
CA PRO A 122 -6.34 -14.05 16.04
C PRO A 122 -5.67 -15.23 15.32
N GLU A 123 -5.60 -16.40 15.96
CA GLU A 123 -4.98 -17.61 15.39
C GLU A 123 -5.75 -18.20 14.21
N ILE A 124 -7.06 -17.92 14.08
CA ILE A 124 -7.86 -18.39 12.94
C ILE A 124 -7.56 -17.56 11.68
N PHE A 125 -7.13 -16.31 11.86
CA PHE A 125 -6.98 -15.32 10.79
C PHE A 125 -5.52 -15.03 10.42
N ARG A 126 -4.58 -15.83 10.95
CA ARG A 126 -3.14 -15.69 10.75
C ARG A 126 -2.61 -16.42 9.51
#